data_AF-A0A370LQZ7-F1
#
_entry.id   AF-A0A370LQZ7-F1
#
_cell.length_a   1.000
_cell.length_b   1.000
_cell.length_c   1.000
_cell.angle_alpha   90.00
_cell.angle_beta   90.00
_cell.angle_gamma   90.00
#
_symmetry.space_group_name_H-M   'P 1'
#
loop_
_entity.id
_entity.type
_entity.pdbx_description
1 polymer ?
#
loop_
_entity_poly.entity_id
_entity_poly.type
_entity_poly.pdbx_seq_one_letter_code
_entity_poly.pdbx_strand_id
1 'polypeptide(L)'
;MGFEVVFHYHEEVEKGEYNYEETKTKTSKVGSPYEEVSLEVLAGRIMAQLARRNILVVDVEIYEFTKKKLNYREADDGVVIKNKKFKFDDGPVVVEAAEDAEENAETQLQKLLANPAIQAALNSSGVKPHNTPAAVSPSPPPPPSTGVKKALRQEIFDPDPVLLKDAKKRGLAFTVGKKYPIYSEKIGPVGMVYEVKDDNGHNCRLADKFFLPPTAGLTGFEEPVQESQAEGQLNWNGVVEDNIPNLR
;
A
#
# COMPACT_ATOMS: atom_id res chain seq x y z
N MET A 1 -7.88 11.78 24.68
CA MET A 1 -7.30 10.43 24.59
C MET A 1 -8.00 9.70 23.45
N GLY A 2 -7.48 8.58 22.94
CA GLY A 2 -8.21 7.77 21.96
C GLY A 2 -9.25 6.89 22.64
N PHE A 3 -10.22 6.38 21.87
CA PHE A 3 -11.26 5.49 22.35
C PHE A 3 -11.36 4.22 21.50
N GLU A 4 -11.77 3.13 22.12
CA GLU A 4 -12.20 1.91 21.44
C GLU A 4 -13.67 1.69 21.77
N VAL A 5 -14.49 1.62 20.73
CA VAL A 5 -15.94 1.47 20.84
C VAL A 5 -16.32 0.09 20.33
N VAL A 6 -17.03 -0.67 21.15
CA VAL A 6 -17.54 -2.00 20.80
C VAL A 6 -19.04 -1.89 20.65
N PHE A 7 -19.54 -2.20 19.45
CA PHE A 7 -20.96 -2.20 19.13
C PHE A 7 -21.48 -3.63 19.13
N HIS A 8 -22.52 -3.88 19.91
CA HIS A 8 -23.31 -5.10 19.85
C HIS A 8 -24.58 -4.82 19.03
N TYR A 9 -24.81 -5.57 17.96
CA TYR A 9 -25.91 -5.30 17.04
C TYR A 9 -26.49 -6.57 16.41
N HIS A 10 -27.74 -6.46 15.98
CA HIS A 10 -28.43 -7.43 15.14
C HIS A 10 -28.38 -6.97 13.69
N GLU A 11 -28.16 -7.89 12.76
CA GLU A 11 -28.24 -7.58 11.32
C GLU A 11 -29.67 -7.70 10.81
N GLU A 12 -29.99 -6.87 9.83
CA GLU A 12 -31.23 -6.96 9.06
C GLU A 12 -31.19 -8.19 8.14
N VAL A 13 -32.19 -9.06 8.27
CA VAL A 13 -32.33 -10.27 7.43
C VAL A 13 -33.28 -10.00 6.27
N GLU A 14 -34.42 -9.38 6.58
CA GLU A 14 -35.40 -8.89 5.61
C GLU A 14 -35.72 -7.44 5.90
N LYS A 15 -36.32 -6.75 4.93
CA LYS A 15 -36.54 -5.30 5.01
C LYS A 15 -37.38 -4.92 6.25
N GLY A 16 -36.71 -4.40 7.28
CA GLY A 16 -37.29 -4.03 8.57
C GLY A 16 -37.38 -5.16 9.61
N GLU A 17 -36.87 -6.36 9.33
CA GLU A 17 -36.82 -7.49 10.24
C GLU A 17 -35.37 -7.83 10.60
N TYR A 18 -35.07 -7.85 11.90
CA TYR A 18 -33.73 -8.03 12.44
C TYR A 18 -33.60 -9.41 13.07
N ASN A 19 -32.39 -10.00 12.97
CA ASN A 19 -32.11 -11.27 13.63
C ASN A 19 -31.84 -11.06 15.13
N TYR A 20 -32.85 -11.23 15.97
CA TYR A 20 -32.72 -11.09 17.43
C TYR A 20 -32.01 -12.27 18.11
N GLU A 21 -31.80 -13.39 17.43
CA GLU A 21 -31.13 -14.56 18.01
C GLU A 21 -29.61 -14.43 18.01
N GLU A 22 -29.06 -13.75 16.99
CA GLU A 22 -27.61 -13.59 16.83
C GLU A 22 -27.19 -12.14 17.11
N THR A 23 -26.38 -11.95 18.14
CA THR A 23 -25.75 -10.65 18.43
C THR A 23 -24.34 -10.63 17.85
N LYS A 24 -24.11 -9.75 16.87
CA LYS A 24 -22.79 -9.54 16.29
C LYS A 24 -22.08 -8.41 16.99
N THR A 25 -20.76 -8.49 17.00
CA THR A 25 -19.90 -7.51 17.66
C THR A 25 -19.01 -6.85 16.62
N LYS A 26 -18.91 -5.52 16.67
CA LYS A 26 -18.00 -4.75 15.82
C LYS A 26 -17.23 -3.75 16.67
N THR A 27 -15.92 -3.79 16.55
CA THR A 27 -15.02 -2.85 17.22
C THR A 27 -14.65 -1.71 16.28
N SER A 28 -14.61 -0.49 16.80
CA SER A 28 -14.20 0.71 16.07
C SER A 28 -13.27 1.54 16.94
N LYS A 29 -12.07 1.81 16.43
CA LYS A 29 -11.09 2.67 17.10
C LYS A 29 -11.32 4.11 16.66
N VAL A 30 -11.45 5.01 17.62
CA VAL A 30 -11.63 6.45 17.39
C VAL A 30 -10.40 7.18 17.92
N GLY A 31 -9.53 7.57 16.97
CA GLY A 31 -8.24 8.21 17.23
C GLY A 31 -7.16 7.24 17.72
N SER A 32 -6.02 7.80 18.10
CA SER A 32 -4.86 7.03 18.58
C SER A 32 -4.69 7.14 20.11
N PRO A 33 -3.98 6.19 20.77
CA PRO A 33 -3.66 6.28 22.19
C PRO A 33 -2.88 7.55 22.57
N TYR A 34 -2.25 8.20 21.59
CA TYR A 34 -1.42 9.39 21.80
C TYR A 34 -2.15 10.70 21.53
N GLU A 35 -3.30 10.64 20.86
CA GLU A 35 -4.07 11.78 20.40
C GLU A 35 -5.20 12.15 21.38
N GLU A 36 -5.50 13.43 21.44
CA GLU A 36 -6.62 13.95 22.22
C GLU A 36 -7.87 14.08 21.35
N VAL A 37 -8.69 13.03 21.34
CA VAL A 37 -10.01 13.06 20.70
C VAL A 37 -11.03 13.69 21.65
N SER A 38 -11.85 14.60 21.14
CA SER A 38 -12.97 15.18 21.89
C SER A 38 -14.16 14.22 21.96
N LEU A 39 -14.96 14.33 23.01
CA LEU A 39 -16.17 13.51 23.18
C LEU A 39 -17.20 13.74 22.07
N GLU A 40 -17.21 14.92 21.44
CA GLU A 40 -18.08 15.23 20.31
C GLU A 40 -17.76 14.37 19.08
N VAL A 41 -16.47 14.15 18.80
CA VAL A 41 -16.03 13.31 17.68
C VAL A 41 -16.39 11.84 17.95
N LEU A 42 -16.22 11.38 19.19
CA LEU A 42 -16.64 10.05 19.63
C LEU A 42 -18.16 9.88 19.47
N ALA A 43 -18.94 10.82 19.98
CA ALA A 43 -20.39 10.79 19.90
C ALA A 43 -20.87 10.79 18.44
N GLY A 44 -20.26 11.60 17.57
CA GLY A 44 -20.56 11.62 16.14
C GLY A 44 -20.33 10.25 15.47
N ARG A 45 -19.27 9.52 15.87
CA ARG A 45 -19.01 8.16 15.37
C ARG A 45 -20.04 7.15 15.84
N ILE A 46 -20.47 7.23 17.10
CA ILE A 46 -21.53 6.37 17.65
C ILE A 46 -22.86 6.65 16.95
N MET A 47 -23.25 7.92 16.84
CA MET A 47 -24.48 8.32 16.15
C MET A 47 -24.49 7.87 14.68
N ALA A 48 -23.35 7.94 13.99
CA ALA A 48 -23.25 7.46 12.61
C ALA A 48 -23.56 5.95 12.49
N GLN A 49 -23.18 5.14 13.49
CA GLN A 49 -23.55 3.72 13.50
C GLN A 49 -24.99 3.48 13.90
N LEU A 50 -25.51 4.22 14.89
CA LEU A 50 -26.92 4.15 15.28
C LEU A 50 -27.88 4.56 14.15
N ALA A 51 -27.45 5.45 13.25
CA ALA A 51 -28.26 5.93 12.12
C ALA A 51 -28.35 4.92 10.96
N ARG A 52 -27.57 3.84 11.00
CA ARG A 52 -27.63 2.79 9.97
C ARG A 52 -28.96 2.04 10.07
N ARG A 53 -29.60 1.83 8.91
CA ARG A 53 -30.90 1.13 8.83
C ARG A 53 -30.75 -0.40 8.79
N ASN A 54 -29.60 -0.87 8.35
CA ASN A 54 -29.32 -2.29 8.14
C ASN A 54 -28.82 -3.02 9.39
N ILE A 55 -28.67 -2.31 10.51
CA ILE A 55 -28.27 -2.89 11.79
C ILE A 55 -29.13 -2.29 12.90
N LEU A 56 -29.43 -3.10 13.90
CA LEU A 56 -30.07 -2.67 15.14
C LEU A 56 -29.06 -2.79 16.27
N VAL A 57 -28.51 -1.66 16.71
CA VAL A 57 -27.54 -1.63 17.82
C VAL A 57 -28.28 -1.84 19.15
N VAL A 58 -27.84 -2.83 19.92
CA VAL A 58 -28.39 -3.23 21.21
C VAL A 58 -27.63 -2.56 22.35
N ASP A 59 -26.30 -2.57 22.26
CA ASP A 59 -25.42 -2.03 23.30
C ASP A 59 -24.13 -1.46 22.71
N VAL A 60 -23.55 -0.50 23.43
CA VAL A 60 -22.32 0.19 23.04
C VAL A 60 -21.40 0.30 24.26
N GLU A 61 -20.30 -0.43 24.22
CA GLU A 61 -19.23 -0.30 25.21
C GLU A 61 -18.16 0.68 24.72
N ILE A 62 -17.65 1.52 25.61
CA ILE A 62 -16.63 2.52 25.31
C ILE A 62 -15.45 2.35 26.25
N TYR A 63 -14.28 2.10 25.68
CA TYR A 63 -13.02 1.97 26.39
C TYR A 63 -12.11 3.16 26.06
N GLU A 64 -11.52 3.77 27.09
CA GLU A 64 -10.57 4.86 26.92
C GLU A 64 -9.13 4.33 26.87
N PHE A 65 -8.38 4.70 25.84
CA PHE A 65 -6.95 4.41 25.77
C PHE A 65 -6.20 5.28 26.78
N THR A 66 -5.99 4.74 27.98
CA THR A 66 -5.22 5.42 29.01
C THR A 66 -3.72 5.21 28.81
N LYS A 67 -2.94 6.29 28.74
CA LYS A 67 -1.47 6.22 28.75
C LYS A 67 -0.99 5.71 30.12
N LYS A 68 -0.63 4.43 30.22
CA LYS A 68 -0.04 3.86 31.43
C LYS A 68 1.48 3.85 31.34
N LYS A 69 2.16 4.55 32.26
CA LYS A 69 3.61 4.48 32.40
C LYS A 69 4.02 3.05 32.78
N LEU A 70 4.93 2.47 32.00
CA LEU A 70 5.54 1.18 32.31
C LEU A 70 6.91 1.39 32.96
N ASN A 71 7.24 0.55 33.92
CA ASN A 71 8.58 0.52 34.50
C ASN A 71 9.50 -0.29 33.58
N TYR A 72 10.62 0.34 33.24
CA TYR A 72 11.71 -0.24 32.49
C TYR A 72 12.93 -0.38 33.41
N ARG A 73 13.61 -1.52 33.34
CA ARG A 73 14.90 -1.75 33.97
C ARG A 73 15.78 -2.59 33.05
N GLU A 74 17.01 -2.16 32.84
CA GLU A 74 18.03 -2.92 32.12
C GLU A 74 18.62 -4.01 33.03
N ALA A 75 18.91 -5.18 32.46
CA ALA A 75 19.55 -6.31 33.13
C ALA A 75 20.70 -6.83 32.26
N ASP A 76 21.64 -7.55 32.85
CA ASP A 76 22.88 -7.99 32.17
C ASP A 76 22.60 -8.91 30.96
N ASP A 77 21.43 -9.56 30.94
CA ASP A 77 21.02 -10.58 29.96
C ASP A 77 19.64 -10.23 29.37
N GLY A 78 19.34 -8.94 29.22
CA GLY A 78 18.11 -8.47 28.58
C GLY A 78 17.47 -7.24 29.22
N VAL A 79 16.15 -7.14 29.06
CA VAL A 79 15.36 -6.03 29.61
C VAL A 79 14.21 -6.54 30.48
N VAL A 80 13.89 -5.79 31.52
CA VAL A 80 12.73 -6.06 32.39
C VAL A 80 11.68 -4.97 32.18
N ILE A 81 10.53 -5.37 31.65
CA ILE A 81 9.37 -4.49 31.43
C ILE A 81 8.22 -5.04 32.27
N LYS A 82 7.65 -4.22 33.16
CA LYS A 82 6.50 -4.60 34.00
C LYS A 82 6.73 -5.95 34.75
N ASN A 83 7.93 -6.11 35.32
CA ASN A 83 8.39 -7.32 36.04
C ASN A 83 8.47 -8.60 35.18
N LYS A 84 8.42 -8.50 33.84
CA LYS A 84 8.74 -9.60 32.93
C LYS A 84 10.12 -9.38 32.33
N LYS A 85 10.98 -10.41 32.39
CA LYS A 85 12.32 -10.40 31.79
C LYS A 85 12.22 -10.90 30.34
N PHE A 86 12.83 -10.16 29.42
CA PHE A 86 12.96 -10.50 28.01
C PHE A 86 14.45 -10.62 27.71
N LYS A 87 14.88 -11.74 27.14
CA LYS A 87 16.29 -12.00 26.80
C LYS A 87 16.60 -11.51 25.39
N PHE A 88 17.88 -11.21 25.12
CA PHE A 88 18.31 -10.80 23.77
C PHE A 88 18.27 -11.95 22.75
N ASP A 89 18.41 -13.19 23.22
CA ASP A 89 18.45 -14.39 22.35
C ASP A 89 17.07 -14.80 21.81
N ASP A 90 15.96 -14.29 22.36
CA ASP A 90 14.60 -14.68 21.96
C ASP A 90 14.16 -14.12 20.59
N GLY A 91 14.97 -13.25 19.96
CA GLY A 91 14.69 -12.65 18.66
C GLY A 91 13.45 -11.74 18.65
N PRO A 92 13.23 -10.99 17.55
CA PRO A 92 12.02 -10.19 17.41
C PRO A 92 10.81 -11.11 17.17
N VAL A 93 9.88 -11.14 18.13
CA VAL A 93 8.55 -11.70 17.89
C VAL A 93 7.79 -10.73 16.99
N VAL A 94 7.71 -11.04 15.70
CA VAL A 94 6.83 -10.33 14.76
C VAL A 94 5.40 -10.74 15.09
N VAL A 95 4.77 -9.99 15.99
CA VAL A 95 3.31 -10.02 16.09
C VAL A 95 2.82 -9.15 14.94
N GLU A 96 2.33 -9.77 13.87
CA GLU A 96 1.58 -9.07 12.84
C GLU A 96 0.41 -8.38 13.54
N ALA A 97 0.56 -7.08 13.79
CA ALA A 97 -0.54 -6.24 14.19
C ALA A 97 -1.53 -6.28 13.02
N ALA A 98 -2.66 -6.95 13.23
CA ALA A 98 -3.83 -6.83 12.37
C ALA A 98 -4.29 -5.36 12.39
N GLU A 99 -3.72 -4.56 11.50
CA GLU A 99 -4.16 -3.20 11.21
C GLU A 99 -5.13 -3.26 10.04
N ASP A 100 -6.39 -3.58 10.35
CA ASP A 100 -7.52 -3.14 9.55
C ASP A 100 -7.58 -1.60 9.67
N ALA A 101 -7.02 -0.91 8.67
CA ALA A 101 -7.12 0.54 8.55
C ALA A 101 -7.72 0.93 7.19
N GLU A 102 -9.04 0.86 7.09
CA GLU A 102 -9.80 1.74 6.19
C GLU A 102 -9.70 3.18 6.71
N GLU A 103 -8.57 3.85 6.47
CA GLU A 103 -8.54 5.31 6.53
C GLU A 103 -9.31 5.87 5.33
N ASN A 104 -10.41 6.56 5.62
CA ASN A 104 -11.26 7.18 4.62
C ASN A 104 -10.44 8.20 3.79
N ALA A 105 -10.48 8.11 2.46
CA ALA A 105 -9.63 8.88 1.54
C ALA A 105 -9.76 10.41 1.73
N GLU A 106 -10.91 10.88 2.21
CA GLU A 106 -11.17 12.29 2.52
C GLU A 106 -10.32 12.81 3.68
N THR A 107 -10.12 12.00 4.73
CA THR A 107 -9.28 12.38 5.88
C THR A 107 -7.80 12.47 5.53
N GLN A 108 -7.32 11.67 4.57
CA GLN A 108 -5.95 11.77 4.06
C GLN A 108 -5.75 13.02 3.19
N LEU A 109 -6.73 13.36 2.33
CA LEU A 109 -6.69 14.57 1.52
C LEU A 109 -6.68 15.85 2.37
N GLN A 110 -7.48 15.89 3.44
CA GLN A 110 -7.55 17.06 4.31
C GLN A 110 -6.26 17.28 5.10
N LYS A 111 -5.58 16.20 5.53
CA LYS A 111 -4.23 16.27 6.14
C LYS A 111 -3.17 16.78 5.16
N LEU A 112 -3.27 16.44 3.87
CA LEU A 112 -2.35 16.94 2.84
C LEU A 112 -2.56 18.44 2.56
N LEU A 113 -3.81 18.92 2.49
CA LEU A 113 -4.10 20.35 2.27
C LEU A 113 -3.71 21.23 3.47
N ALA A 114 -3.74 20.68 4.68
CA ALA A 114 -3.33 21.39 5.90
C ALA A 114 -1.79 21.45 6.09
N ASN A 115 -1.01 20.78 5.24
CA ASN A 115 0.45 20.78 5.36
C ASN A 115 1.03 22.14 4.93
N PRO A 116 1.72 22.88 5.83
CA PRO A 116 2.25 24.20 5.55
C PRO A 116 3.32 24.22 4.44
N ALA A 117 4.01 23.09 4.20
CA ALA A 117 4.97 22.97 3.10
C ALA A 117 4.28 23.01 1.72
N ILE A 118 3.07 22.45 1.61
CA ILE A 118 2.27 22.45 0.37
C ILE A 118 1.64 23.84 0.16
N GLN A 119 1.20 24.50 1.24
CA GLN A 119 0.67 25.88 1.16
C GLN A 119 1.76 26.89 0.78
N ALA A 120 2.99 26.72 1.29
CA ALA A 120 4.13 27.54 0.88
C ALA A 120 4.48 27.34 -0.61
N ALA A 121 4.38 26.10 -1.12
CA ALA A 121 4.57 25.80 -2.54
C ALA A 121 3.50 26.44 -3.45
N LEU A 122 2.23 26.45 -3.03
CA LEU A 122 1.15 27.15 -3.73
C LEU A 122 1.33 28.67 -3.75
N ASN A 123 1.75 29.28 -2.64
CA ASN A 123 1.96 30.73 -2.56
C ASN A 123 3.25 31.21 -3.26
N SER A 124 4.21 30.31 -3.48
CA SER A 124 5.43 30.58 -4.27
C SER A 124 5.22 30.50 -5.79
N SER A 125 4.08 29.96 -6.21
CA SER A 125 3.65 29.95 -7.62
C SER A 125 2.89 31.25 -7.90
N GLY A 126 3.64 32.29 -8.28
CA GLY A 126 3.11 33.61 -8.60
C GLY A 126 2.14 33.59 -9.79
N VAL A 127 0.86 33.30 -9.53
CA VAL A 127 -0.25 33.60 -10.44
C VAL A 127 -0.65 35.05 -10.18
N LYS A 128 -0.18 35.97 -11.03
CA LYS A 128 -0.65 37.36 -11.02
C LYS A 128 -2.07 37.43 -11.60
N PRO A 129 -3.01 38.19 -11.00
CA PRO A 129 -4.34 38.39 -11.55
C PRO A 129 -4.28 39.28 -12.79
N HIS A 130 -5.03 38.87 -13.83
CA HIS A 130 -5.14 39.56 -15.11
C HIS A 130 -6.00 40.83 -14.97
N ASN A 131 -5.37 41.99 -15.03
CA ASN A 131 -6.02 43.26 -15.39
C ASN A 131 -5.72 43.54 -16.88
N THR A 132 -6.77 43.72 -17.68
CA THR A 132 -6.71 44.40 -18.98
C THR A 132 -6.42 45.90 -18.76
N PRO A 133 -5.93 46.71 -19.74
CA PRO A 133 -6.05 46.53 -21.20
C PRO A 133 -4.80 46.90 -22.05
N ALA A 134 -4.99 46.82 -23.38
CA ALA A 134 -4.32 47.53 -24.48
C ALA A 134 -3.29 46.75 -25.34
N ALA A 135 -3.51 46.88 -26.64
CA ALA A 135 -2.90 46.21 -27.79
C ALA A 135 -1.40 46.50 -27.99
N VAL A 136 -0.63 45.51 -28.47
CA VAL A 136 0.02 45.50 -29.81
C VAL A 136 0.80 44.19 -30.09
N SER A 137 0.58 43.64 -31.30
CA SER A 137 1.45 42.79 -32.14
C SER A 137 1.80 41.34 -31.74
N PRO A 138 1.66 40.35 -32.67
CA PRO A 138 1.91 38.93 -32.39
C PRO A 138 3.37 38.52 -32.66
N SER A 139 4.03 37.90 -31.69
CA SER A 139 5.20 37.04 -31.92
C SER A 139 4.76 35.57 -31.96
N PRO A 140 5.42 34.71 -32.76
CA PRO A 140 5.02 33.31 -32.88
C PRO A 140 5.17 32.55 -31.55
N PRO A 141 4.31 31.54 -31.28
CA PRO A 141 4.35 30.79 -30.05
C PRO A 141 5.67 29.99 -29.93
N PRO A 142 6.28 29.91 -28.74
CA PRO A 142 7.38 28.99 -28.50
C PRO A 142 6.89 27.54 -28.64
N PRO A 143 7.76 26.61 -29.11
CA PRO A 143 7.37 25.21 -29.31
C PRO A 143 6.98 24.56 -27.98
N PRO A 144 6.04 23.58 -27.99
CA PRO A 144 5.63 22.89 -26.79
C PRO A 144 6.84 22.17 -26.16
N SER A 145 7.14 22.53 -24.92
CA SER A 145 8.08 21.82 -24.06
C SER A 145 7.65 20.35 -23.99
N THR A 146 8.44 19.49 -24.64
CA THR A 146 8.38 18.03 -24.48
C THR A 146 8.85 17.68 -23.08
N GLY A 147 7.97 17.85 -22.10
CA GLY A 147 8.16 17.35 -20.75
C GLY A 147 8.31 15.83 -20.79
N VAL A 148 9.56 15.35 -20.78
CA VAL A 148 9.87 13.93 -20.68
C VAL A 148 9.39 13.47 -19.30
N LYS A 149 8.23 12.80 -19.26
CA LYS A 149 7.72 12.18 -18.04
C LYS A 149 8.77 11.21 -17.52
N LYS A 150 9.25 11.43 -16.29
CA LYS A 150 10.17 10.51 -15.61
C LYS A 150 9.43 9.20 -15.31
N ALA A 151 10.05 8.07 -15.63
CA ALA A 151 9.50 6.76 -15.28
C ALA A 151 9.52 6.59 -13.74
N LEU A 152 8.42 6.07 -13.18
CA LEU A 152 8.25 5.77 -11.76
C LEU A 152 9.05 4.52 -11.37
N ARG A 153 8.83 3.43 -12.11
CA ARG A 153 9.52 2.14 -11.93
C ARG A 153 9.51 1.34 -13.23
N GLN A 154 10.19 0.20 -13.23
CA GLN A 154 10.19 -0.75 -14.34
C GLN A 154 9.55 -2.06 -13.89
N GLU A 155 8.69 -2.63 -14.74
CA GLU A 155 8.04 -3.91 -14.49
C GLU A 155 8.16 -4.82 -15.72
N ILE A 156 8.10 -6.14 -15.51
CA ILE A 156 8.22 -7.14 -16.57
C ILE A 156 6.82 -7.39 -17.15
N PHE A 157 6.65 -7.28 -18.46
CA PHE A 157 5.39 -7.64 -19.11
C PHE A 157 5.28 -9.16 -19.21
N ASP A 158 4.54 -9.78 -18.31
CA ASP A 158 4.29 -11.22 -18.30
C ASP A 158 2.82 -11.49 -17.95
N PRO A 159 1.91 -11.31 -18.92
CA PRO A 159 0.49 -11.49 -18.68
C PRO A 159 0.09 -12.96 -18.71
N ASP A 160 -0.94 -13.31 -17.93
CA ASP A 160 -1.57 -14.63 -18.00
C ASP A 160 -1.95 -15.04 -19.44
N PRO A 161 -1.93 -16.34 -19.80
CA PRO A 161 -2.22 -16.82 -21.15
C PRO A 161 -3.58 -16.35 -21.73
N VAL A 162 -4.56 -16.10 -20.86
CA VAL A 162 -5.89 -15.56 -21.22
C VAL A 162 -5.78 -14.08 -21.58
N LEU A 163 -5.04 -13.31 -20.79
CA LEU A 163 -4.80 -11.87 -20.97
C LEU A 163 -3.90 -11.59 -22.18
N LEU A 164 -2.96 -12.49 -22.49
CA LEU A 164 -2.12 -12.40 -23.68
C LEU A 164 -2.95 -12.45 -24.97
N LYS A 165 -4.02 -13.26 -25.03
CA LYS A 165 -4.94 -13.30 -26.18
C LYS A 165 -5.68 -11.98 -26.34
N ASP A 166 -6.10 -11.37 -25.24
CA ASP A 166 -6.78 -10.08 -25.26
C ASP A 166 -5.85 -8.91 -25.60
N ALA A 167 -4.59 -8.97 -25.17
CA ALA A 167 -3.57 -7.98 -25.56
C ALA A 167 -3.30 -8.03 -27.07
N LYS A 168 -3.18 -9.23 -27.65
CA LYS A 168 -3.01 -9.44 -29.09
C LYS A 168 -4.23 -8.95 -29.88
N LYS A 169 -5.46 -9.22 -29.41
CA LYS A 169 -6.69 -8.68 -30.03
C LYS A 169 -6.75 -7.15 -30.01
N ARG A 170 -6.18 -6.53 -28.98
CA ARG A 170 -6.10 -5.06 -28.84
C ARG A 170 -4.96 -4.43 -29.64
N GLY A 171 -4.16 -5.23 -30.35
CA GLY A 171 -3.04 -4.73 -31.15
C GLY A 171 -1.91 -4.14 -30.31
N LEU A 172 -1.77 -4.56 -29.05
CA LEU A 172 -0.75 -4.05 -28.16
C LEU A 172 0.60 -4.69 -28.48
N ALA A 173 1.59 -3.88 -28.86
CA ALA A 173 2.93 -4.33 -29.24
C ALA A 173 3.85 -4.41 -28.01
N PHE A 174 3.57 -5.37 -27.11
CA PHE A 174 4.46 -5.68 -25.99
C PHE A 174 5.06 -7.08 -26.15
N THR A 175 6.38 -7.15 -26.09
CA THR A 175 7.14 -8.39 -25.96
C THR A 175 7.05 -8.95 -24.53
N VAL A 176 6.62 -10.22 -24.41
CA VAL A 176 6.55 -10.97 -23.14
C VAL A 176 7.95 -11.16 -22.55
N GLY A 177 8.10 -11.01 -21.23
CA GLY A 177 9.37 -11.09 -20.50
C GLY A 177 10.24 -9.83 -20.58
N LYS A 178 9.84 -8.81 -21.35
CA LYS A 178 10.59 -7.55 -21.46
C LYS A 178 10.20 -6.57 -20.33
N LYS A 179 11.17 -5.81 -19.84
CA LYS A 179 10.99 -4.75 -18.84
C LYS A 179 10.50 -3.46 -19.49
N TYR A 180 9.43 -2.88 -18.98
CA TYR A 180 8.89 -1.61 -19.45
C TYR A 180 8.83 -0.55 -18.34
N PRO A 181 9.12 0.72 -18.66
CA PRO A 181 8.98 1.83 -17.73
C PRO A 181 7.51 2.20 -17.55
N ILE A 182 7.07 2.27 -16.30
CA ILE A 182 5.75 2.76 -15.89
C ILE A 182 5.85 4.27 -15.67
N TYR A 183 5.05 5.07 -16.38
CA TYR A 183 5.09 6.54 -16.31
C TYR A 183 4.03 7.13 -15.40
N SER A 184 2.88 6.47 -15.25
CA SER A 184 1.85 6.87 -14.30
C SER A 184 1.01 5.67 -13.88
N GLU A 185 0.49 5.73 -12.66
CA GLU A 185 -0.40 4.74 -12.07
C GLU A 185 -1.68 5.45 -11.67
N LYS A 186 -2.82 4.91 -12.11
CA LYS A 186 -4.14 5.46 -11.79
C LYS A 186 -5.05 4.35 -11.34
N ILE A 187 -5.86 4.61 -10.34
CA ILE A 187 -6.91 3.68 -9.89
C ILE A 187 -7.92 3.55 -11.03
N GLY A 188 -8.12 2.33 -11.51
CA GLY A 188 -9.09 1.98 -12.54
C GLY A 188 -10.30 1.24 -11.96
N PRO A 189 -11.27 0.88 -12.82
CA PRO A 189 -12.44 0.10 -12.42
C PRO A 189 -12.10 -1.34 -12.00
N VAL A 190 -10.94 -1.87 -12.41
CA VAL A 190 -10.43 -3.20 -12.05
C VAL A 190 -8.94 -3.08 -11.75
N GLY A 191 -8.60 -2.73 -10.51
CA GLY A 191 -7.20 -2.59 -10.06
C GLY A 191 -6.51 -1.32 -10.54
N MET A 192 -5.18 -1.35 -10.62
CA MET A 192 -4.38 -0.22 -11.08
C MET A 192 -4.22 -0.24 -12.60
N VAL A 193 -4.20 0.94 -13.21
CA VAL A 193 -3.95 1.14 -14.64
C VAL A 193 -2.66 1.91 -14.82
N TYR A 194 -1.71 1.30 -15.52
CA TYR A 194 -0.41 1.82 -15.84
C TYR A 194 -0.39 2.52 -17.19
N GLU A 195 0.25 3.68 -17.26
CA GLU A 195 0.64 4.34 -18.51
C GLU A 195 2.06 3.87 -18.88
N VAL A 196 2.16 3.09 -19.96
CA VAL A 196 3.39 2.43 -20.40
C VAL A 196 3.61 2.72 -21.88
N LYS A 197 4.87 2.78 -22.33
CA LYS A 197 5.17 2.83 -23.77
C LYS A 197 5.36 1.42 -24.32
N ASP A 198 4.68 1.13 -25.42
CA ASP A 198 4.84 -0.13 -26.16
C ASP A 198 6.19 -0.17 -26.92
N ASP A 199 6.49 -1.30 -27.56
CA ASP A 199 7.73 -1.46 -28.35
C ASP A 199 7.84 -0.50 -29.54
N ASN A 200 6.71 0.07 -29.97
CA ASN A 200 6.61 1.05 -31.04
C ASN A 200 6.66 2.51 -30.54
N GLY A 201 6.80 2.73 -29.22
CA GLY A 201 6.86 4.04 -28.58
C GLY A 201 5.50 4.74 -28.36
N HIS A 202 4.38 4.06 -28.59
CA HIS A 202 3.04 4.56 -28.29
C HIS A 202 2.72 4.45 -26.81
N ASN A 203 2.05 5.47 -26.27
CA ASN A 203 1.56 5.43 -24.90
C ASN A 203 0.30 4.57 -24.82
N CYS A 204 0.37 3.44 -24.11
CA CYS A 204 -0.75 2.55 -23.86
C CYS A 204 -1.13 2.59 -22.39
N ARG A 205 -2.41 2.34 -22.11
CA ARG A 205 -2.94 2.17 -20.75
C ARG A 205 -3.29 0.70 -20.54
N LEU A 206 -2.61 0.06 -19.61
CA LEU A 206 -2.75 -1.36 -19.31
C LEU A 206 -3.04 -1.57 -17.83
N ALA A 207 -3.76 -2.63 -17.49
CA ALA A 207 -3.96 -2.97 -16.10
C ALA A 207 -2.66 -3.55 -15.49
N ASP A 208 -2.50 -3.40 -14.19
CA ASP A 208 -1.39 -3.96 -13.39
C ASP A 208 -1.17 -5.46 -13.62
N LYS A 209 -2.24 -6.24 -13.75
CA LYS A 209 -2.22 -7.68 -14.01
C LYS A 209 -1.49 -8.14 -15.27
N PHE A 210 -1.10 -7.22 -16.16
CA PHE A 210 -0.27 -7.53 -17.33
C PHE A 210 1.23 -7.47 -17.03
N PHE A 211 1.59 -7.01 -15.83
CA PHE A 211 2.95 -6.77 -15.42
C PHE A 211 3.25 -7.46 -14.08
N LEU A 212 4.48 -7.96 -13.97
CA LEU A 212 5.03 -8.51 -12.74
C LEU A 212 6.10 -7.56 -12.20
N PRO A 213 6.13 -7.33 -10.87
CA PRO A 213 7.22 -6.59 -10.26
C PRO A 213 8.54 -7.32 -10.54
N PRO A 214 9.65 -6.60 -10.74
CA PRO A 214 10.95 -7.22 -10.92
C PRO A 214 11.38 -7.84 -9.59
N THR A 215 10.96 -9.07 -9.32
CA THR A 215 11.40 -9.86 -8.17
C THR A 215 12.90 -10.05 -8.26
N ALA A 216 13.63 -9.36 -7.38
CA ALA A 216 15.01 -9.70 -7.09
C ALA A 216 15.02 -11.03 -6.32
N GLY A 217 15.18 -12.15 -7.04
CA GLY A 217 15.74 -13.39 -6.49
C GLY A 217 14.88 -14.23 -5.55
N LEU A 218 13.58 -14.43 -5.83
CA LEU A 218 12.73 -15.39 -5.11
C LEU A 218 12.02 -16.35 -6.08
N THR A 219 12.77 -16.93 -7.01
CA THR A 219 12.36 -18.15 -7.75
C THR A 219 12.96 -19.37 -7.06
N GLY A 220 12.45 -19.69 -5.87
CA GLY A 220 12.64 -20.99 -5.25
C GLY A 220 11.41 -21.83 -5.51
N PHE A 221 11.31 -22.40 -6.72
CA PHE A 221 10.42 -23.47 -7.22
C PHE A 221 10.07 -23.20 -8.69
N GLU A 222 11.04 -23.43 -9.58
CA GLU A 222 10.72 -23.87 -10.94
C GLU A 222 11.54 -25.14 -11.20
N GLU A 223 10.82 -26.22 -11.52
CA GLU A 223 11.39 -27.45 -12.04
C GLU A 223 12.15 -27.15 -13.35
N PRO A 224 13.36 -27.70 -13.55
CA PRO A 224 14.10 -27.42 -14.77
C PRO A 224 13.46 -28.16 -15.96
N VAL A 225 12.86 -27.39 -16.86
CA VAL A 225 12.61 -27.83 -18.23
C VAL A 225 13.96 -27.90 -18.94
N GLN A 226 14.39 -29.13 -19.24
CA GLN A 226 15.51 -29.43 -20.12
C GLN A 226 15.24 -28.84 -21.51
N GLU A 227 16.06 -27.88 -21.93
CA GLU A 227 16.30 -27.64 -23.34
C GLU A 227 17.81 -27.65 -23.62
N SER A 228 18.19 -28.67 -24.37
CA SER A 228 19.52 -29.02 -24.82
C SER A 228 20.03 -28.06 -25.89
N GLN A 229 21.26 -27.56 -25.70
CA GLN A 229 22.40 -27.61 -26.65
C GLN A 229 23.28 -26.36 -26.50
N ALA A 230 24.51 -26.56 -26.00
CA ALA A 230 25.74 -26.18 -26.69
C ALA A 230 26.93 -26.46 -25.76
N GLU A 231 27.95 -27.08 -26.33
CA GLU A 231 29.10 -27.66 -25.66
C GLU A 231 29.96 -26.61 -24.94
N GLY A 232 30.09 -26.79 -23.63
CA GLY A 232 31.02 -26.06 -22.76
C GLY A 232 31.55 -27.02 -21.71
N GLN A 233 32.65 -27.67 -22.05
CA GLN A 233 33.36 -28.69 -21.28
C GLN A 233 33.64 -28.24 -19.83
N LEU A 234 32.90 -28.78 -18.86
CA LEU A 234 33.16 -28.56 -17.42
C LEU A 234 34.10 -29.65 -16.90
N ASN A 235 35.39 -29.27 -16.75
CA ASN A 235 36.42 -30.06 -16.10
C ASN A 235 36.13 -30.20 -14.60
N TRP A 236 35.86 -31.43 -14.13
CA TRP A 236 35.83 -31.80 -12.72
C TRP A 236 37.23 -32.25 -12.23
N ASN A 237 38.20 -31.33 -12.26
CA ASN A 237 39.46 -31.53 -11.54
C ASN A 237 39.50 -30.59 -10.34
N GLY A 238 39.17 -31.14 -9.18
CA GLY A 238 39.18 -30.43 -7.91
C GLY A 238 38.96 -31.37 -6.72
N VAL A 239 39.70 -32.48 -6.69
CA VAL A 239 39.99 -33.18 -5.43
C VAL A 239 40.81 -32.20 -4.59
N VAL A 240 40.17 -31.56 -3.60
CA VAL A 240 40.90 -30.90 -2.51
C VAL A 240 40.82 -31.88 -1.35
N GLU A 241 41.95 -32.54 -1.13
CA GLU A 241 42.16 -33.52 -0.07
C GLU A 241 41.92 -32.92 1.31
N ASP A 242 41.28 -33.73 2.15
CA ASP A 242 41.09 -33.54 3.59
C ASP A 242 42.41 -33.15 4.27
N ASN A 243 42.45 -31.94 4.82
CA ASN A 243 43.52 -31.50 5.73
C ASN A 243 42.90 -31.19 7.10
N ILE A 244 42.51 -32.25 7.80
CA ILE A 244 42.11 -32.18 9.22
C ILE A 244 43.40 -32.28 10.05
N PRO A 245 43.78 -31.24 10.83
CA PRO A 245 44.96 -31.31 11.68
C PRO A 245 44.75 -32.30 12.83
N ASN A 246 45.65 -33.27 12.94
CA ASN A 246 45.73 -34.21 14.06
C ASN A 246 46.04 -33.44 15.36
N LEU A 247 45.08 -33.45 16.30
CA LEU A 247 45.32 -33.07 17.69
C LEU A 247 46.04 -34.21 18.43
N ARG A 248 47.37 -34.14 18.46
CA ARG A 248 48.20 -34.49 19.62
C ARG A 248 49.60 -33.89 19.51
#